data_AF-A0A3R6EDS9-F1
#
_entry.id   AF-A0A3R6EDS9-F1
#
_cell.length_a   1.000
_cell.length_b   1.000
_cell.length_c   1.000
_cell.angle_alpha   90.00
_cell.angle_beta   90.00
_cell.angle_gamma   90.00
#
_symmetry.space_group_name_H-M   'P 1'
#
loop_
_entity.id
_entity.type
_entity.pdbx_description
1 polymer ?
#
loop_
_entity_poly.entity_id
_entity_poly.type
_entity_poly.pdbx_seq_one_letter_code
_entity_poly.pdbx_strand_id
1 'polypeptide(L)' 'MQENEVKKSAITINDYYAKLSKKEKSQILGYLITHYGFRYNTIQQKLTGKSDFNPRDLLVVKTVIKEDLWRSN' A
#
# COMPACT_ATOMS: atom_id res chain seq x y z
N MET A 1 -32.67 -1.59 15.68
CA MET A 1 -32.16 -1.85 14.32
C MET A 1 -30.65 -1.69 14.38
N GLN A 2 -29.92 -2.81 14.40
CA GLN A 2 -28.45 -2.84 14.40
C GLN A 2 -27.99 -2.67 12.94
N GLU A 3 -27.98 -1.43 12.47
CA GLU A 3 -27.26 -1.08 11.25
C GLU A 3 -25.91 -0.51 11.66
N ASN A 4 -24.84 -0.96 11.00
CA ASN A 4 -23.44 -0.53 11.09
C ASN A 4 -22.43 -1.48 11.75
N GLU A 5 -22.70 -2.79 11.81
CA GLU A 5 -21.63 -3.82 11.92
C GLU A 5 -20.93 -4.14 10.57
N VAL A 6 -21.05 -3.28 9.56
CA VAL A 6 -20.39 -3.43 8.24
C VAL A 6 -19.35 -2.33 7.98
N LYS A 7 -18.72 -1.80 9.03
CA LYS A 7 -17.41 -1.15 8.91
C LYS A 7 -16.36 -2.05 9.56
N LYS A 8 -16.25 -3.30 9.08
CA LYS A 8 -14.96 -3.99 9.11
C LYS A 8 -14.04 -3.11 8.28
N SER A 9 -13.33 -2.22 8.97
CA SER A 9 -12.40 -1.23 8.46
C SER A 9 -11.45 -1.93 7.51
N ALA A 10 -11.82 -1.98 6.22
CA ALA A 10 -10.90 -2.37 5.17
C ALA A 10 -9.86 -1.27 5.18
N ILE A 11 -8.77 -1.47 5.93
CA ILE A 11 -7.64 -0.58 5.95
C ILE A 11 -7.25 -0.43 4.48
N THR A 12 -7.54 0.73 3.91
CA THR A 12 -7.16 0.97 2.52
C THR A 12 -5.64 1.04 2.49
N ILE A 13 -5.03 0.70 1.35
CA ILE A 13 -3.57 0.81 1.18
C ILE A 13 -3.08 2.21 1.56
N ASN A 14 -3.90 3.22 1.28
CA ASN A 14 -3.64 4.62 1.60
C ASN A 14 -3.61 4.86 3.11
N ASP A 15 -4.58 4.31 3.86
CA ASP A 15 -4.60 4.40 5.33
C ASP A 15 -3.42 3.66 5.96
N TYR A 16 -3.08 2.48 5.44
CA TYR A 16 -1.90 1.74 5.88
C TYR A 16 -0.64 2.57 5.66
N TYR A 17 -0.45 3.06 4.42
CA TYR A 17 0.70 3.87 4.05
C TYR A 17 0.75 5.17 4.86
N ALA A 18 -0.38 5.82 5.15
CA ALA A 18 -0.42 7.02 5.98
C ALA A 18 0.12 6.77 7.40
N LYS A 19 -0.21 5.62 7.99
CA LYS A 19 0.23 5.19 9.34
C LYS A 19 1.70 4.79 9.43
N LEU A 20 2.33 4.45 8.30
CA LEU A 20 3.75 4.10 8.27
C LEU A 20 4.65 5.30 8.61
N SER A 21 5.77 5.01 9.28
CA SER A 21 6.84 5.98 9.51
C SER A 21 7.55 6.35 8.20
N LYS A 22 8.28 7.48 8.18
CA LYS A 22 9.04 7.92 7.00
C LYS A 22 10.05 6.86 6.51
N LYS A 23 10.62 6.08 7.43
CA LYS A 23 11.56 4.99 7.13
C LYS A 23 10.85 3.82 6.45
N GLU A 24 9.74 3.35 7.03
CA GLU A 24 8.94 2.26 6.47
C GLU A 24 8.36 2.61 5.11
N LYS A 25 7.92 3.87 4.92
CA LYS A 25 7.50 4.40 3.61
C LYS A 25 8.60 4.27 2.57
N SER A 26 9.84 4.61 2.93
CA SER A 26 10.97 4.45 2.00
C SER A 26 11.31 2.99 1.72
N GLN A 27 11.16 2.09 2.70
CA GLN A 27 11.41 0.65 2.53
C GLN A 27 10.38 0.01 1.59
N ILE A 28 9.09 0.24 1.82
CA ILE A 28 8.04 -0.33 0.95
C ILE A 28 8.13 0.25 -0.46
N LEU A 29 8.44 1.54 -0.61
CA LEU A 29 8.70 2.15 -1.92
C LEU A 29 9.90 1.50 -2.60
N GLY A 30 11.03 1.37 -1.88
CA GLY A 30 12.24 0.72 -2.40
C GLY A 30 11.98 -0.72 -2.84
N TYR A 31 11.23 -1.49 -2.04
CA TYR A 31 10.86 -2.86 -2.36
C TYR A 31 10.01 -2.92 -3.64
N LEU A 32 8.99 -2.07 -3.76
CA LEU A 32 8.13 -2.00 -4.94
C LEU A 32 8.91 -1.57 -6.20
N ILE A 33 9.87 -0.66 -6.07
CA ILE A 33 10.71 -0.21 -7.19
C ILE A 33 11.68 -1.33 -7.60
N THR A 34 12.39 -1.93 -6.65
CA THR A 34 13.44 -2.92 -6.92
C THR A 34 12.89 -4.27 -7.37
N HIS A 35 11.82 -4.77 -6.74
CA HIS A 35 11.26 -6.10 -7.04
C HIS A 35 10.22 -6.10 -8.16
N TYR A 36 9.46 -5.02 -8.29
CA TYR A 36 8.36 -4.94 -9.26
C TYR A 36 8.56 -3.88 -10.34
N GLY A 37 9.67 -3.15 -10.32
CA GLY A 37 9.99 -2.15 -11.35
C GLY A 37 9.07 -0.93 -11.33
N PHE A 38 8.38 -0.66 -10.22
CA PHE A 38 7.51 0.51 -10.12
C PHE A 38 8.33 1.81 -10.22
N ARG A 39 7.74 2.86 -10.80
CA ARG A 39 8.32 4.20 -10.78
C ARG A 39 8.00 4.89 -9.46
N TYR A 40 9.01 5.42 -8.78
CA TYR A 40 8.90 6.10 -7.48
C TYR A 40 7.74 7.12 -7.42
N ASN A 41 7.70 8.07 -8.36
CA ASN A 41 6.64 9.10 -8.38
C ASN A 41 5.25 8.50 -8.56
N THR A 42 5.10 7.49 -9.42
CA THR A 42 3.81 6.86 -9.71
C THR A 42 3.31 6.07 -8.51
N ILE A 43 4.16 5.24 -7.90
CA ILE A 43 3.76 4.43 -6.75
C ILE A 43 3.53 5.30 -5.50
N GLN A 44 4.32 6.37 -5.31
CA GLN A 44 4.09 7.33 -4.24
C GLN A 44 2.75 8.05 -4.41
N GLN A 45 2.40 8.50 -5.61
CA GLN A 45 1.09 9.12 -5.87
C GLN A 45 -0.06 8.15 -5.62
N LYS A 46 0.08 6.89 -6.03
CA LYS A 46 -0.92 5.85 -5.80
C LYS A 46 -1.09 5.54 -4.31
N LEU A 47 0.01 5.34 -3.59
CA LEU A 47 0.03 5.06 -2.14
C LEU A 47 -0.47 6.25 -1.29
N THR A 48 -0.35 7.47 -1.80
CA THR A 48 -0.90 8.68 -1.15
C THR A 48 -2.35 8.97 -1.54
N GLY A 49 -2.97 8.13 -2.37
CA GLY A 49 -4.35 8.31 -2.84
C GLY A 49 -4.53 9.43 -3.86
N LYS A 50 -3.44 9.97 -4.44
CA LYS A 50 -3.52 10.96 -5.53
C LYS A 50 -3.86 10.35 -6.88
N SER A 51 -3.71 9.03 -7.03
CA SER A 51 -3.95 8.30 -8.26
C SER A 51 -4.44 6.89 -7.95
N ASP A 52 -5.27 6.32 -8.81
CA ASP A 52 -5.79 4.97 -8.62
C ASP A 52 -4.77 3.90 -9.05
N PHE A 53 -4.80 2.77 -8.35
CA PHE A 53 -4.05 1.59 -8.73
C PHE A 53 -4.76 0.88 -9.88
N ASN A 54 -3.99 0.40 -10.87
CA ASN A 54 -4.48 -0.62 -11.78
C ASN A 54 -4.77 -1.90 -10.96
N PRO A 55 -5.86 -2.66 -11.21
CA PRO A 55 -6.14 -3.92 -10.51
C PRO A 55 -4.94 -4.86 -10.33
N ARG A 56 -4.03 -4.95 -11.31
CA ARG A 56 -2.79 -5.74 -11.17
C ARG A 56 -1.85 -5.16 -10.11
N ASP A 57 -1.58 -3.86 -10.16
CA ASP A 57 -0.71 -3.17 -9.20
C ASP A 57 -1.32 -3.23 -7.79
N LEU A 58 -2.64 -3.07 -7.69
CA LEU A 58 -3.38 -3.13 -6.44
C LEU A 58 -3.20 -4.50 -5.78
N LEU A 59 -3.30 -5.59 -6.56
CA LEU A 59 -3.11 -6.94 -6.05
C LEU A 59 -1.69 -7.12 -5.50
N VAL A 60 -0.68 -6.68 -6.27
CA VAL A 60 0.72 -6.75 -5.85
C VAL A 60 0.95 -6.00 -4.54
N VAL A 61 0.53 -4.73 -4.47
CA VAL A 61 0.74 -3.90 -3.28
C VAL A 61 -0.03 -4.45 -2.08
N LYS A 62 -1.25 -4.98 -2.28
CA LYS A 62 -1.99 -5.68 -1.22
C LYS A 62 -1.22 -6.89 -0.70
N THR A 63 -0.66 -7.72 -1.58
CA THR A 63 0.15 -8.88 -1.18
C THR A 63 1.40 -8.45 -0.43
N VAL A 64 2.15 -7.48 -0.95
CA VAL A 64 3.36 -6.94 -0.31
C VAL A 64 3.08 -6.41 1.10
N ILE A 65 1.96 -5.71 1.28
CA ILE A 65 1.54 -5.20 2.60
C ILE A 65 1.06 -6.34 3.50
N LYS A 66 0.22 -7.24 2.98
CA LYS A 66 -0.40 -8.33 3.77
C LYS A 66 0.63 -9.35 4.26
N GLU A 67 1.63 -9.63 3.44
CA GLU A 67 2.71 -10.58 3.74
C GLU A 67 3.95 -9.87 4.31
N ASP A 68 3.89 -8.55 4.54
CA ASP A 68 4.99 -7.72 5.04
C ASP A 68 6.34 -7.98 4.30
N LEU A 69 6.28 -8.29 2.99
CA LEU A 69 7.44 -8.70 2.18
C LEU A 69 8.56 -7.65 2.16
N TRP A 70 8.20 -6.39 2.37
CA TRP A 70 9.12 -5.26 2.42
C TRP A 70 9.83 -5.10 3.77
N ARG A 71 9.38 -5.76 4.85
CA ARG A 71 10.02 -5.72 6.18
C ARG A 71 11.17 -6.72 6.31
N SER A 72 11.17 -7.78 5.50
CA SER A 72 12.15 -8.87 5.56
C SER A 72 13.38 -8.68 4.65
N ASN A 73 13.52 -7.52 4.01
CA ASN A 73 14.62 -7.19 3.08
C ASN A 73 15.43 -5.98 3.55
#